data_AF-A0A9Q4GL86-F1
#
_entry.id   AF-A0A9Q4GL86-F1
#
_cell.length_a   1.000
_cell.length_b   1.000
_cell.length_c   1.000
_cell.angle_alpha   90.00
_cell.angle_beta   90.00
_cell.angle_gamma   90.00
#
_symmetry.space_group_name_H-M   'P 1'
#
loop_
_entity.id
_entity.type
_entity.pdbx_description
1 polymer ?
#
loop_
_entity_poly.entity_id
_entity_poly.type
_entity_poly.pdbx_seq_one_letter_code
_entity_poly.pdbx_strand_id
1 'polypeptide(L)'
;MRRTLLALSSLLPLLAVAGCGSAAENPAPVPAASASGQSPAGDAPSEAPTAPTHDSGLPVDAMPVIPGGRESRTDCPYLDTQWVADTNGQRVTGVGVDERFDTPACVYWSYPEEPQLTVIVRHTDSVDAATAVVDWAAPIASTDPAEEPEGWSGGRFGGNGHALYAVQKDRTAVVVFSNQEQSIKPQLVAERVIGQLGLG
;
A
#
# COMPACT_ATOMS: atom_id res chain seq x y z
N MET A 1 -53.62 -10.84 -1.25
CA MET A 1 -53.77 -12.18 -0.64
C MET A 1 -52.58 -12.42 0.28
N ARG A 2 -52.88 -12.87 1.51
CA ARG A 2 -52.05 -13.44 2.58
C ARG A 2 -50.64 -12.86 2.85
N ARG A 3 -50.58 -12.09 3.94
CA ARG A 3 -49.42 -11.85 4.81
C ARG A 3 -49.01 -13.16 5.48
N THR A 4 -47.71 -13.41 5.60
CA THR A 4 -47.16 -14.48 6.44
C THR A 4 -46.22 -13.84 7.46
N LEU A 5 -46.71 -13.71 8.69
CA LEU A 5 -45.94 -13.54 9.91
C LEU A 5 -45.62 -14.94 10.43
N LEU A 6 -44.39 -15.16 10.93
CA LEU A 6 -44.14 -16.00 12.10
C LEU A 6 -42.73 -15.76 12.64
N ALA A 7 -42.70 -15.31 13.89
CA ALA A 7 -41.55 -15.09 14.73
C ALA A 7 -41.03 -16.41 15.31
N LEU A 8 -39.73 -16.50 15.58
CA LEU A 8 -39.22 -17.40 16.62
C LEU A 8 -37.96 -16.83 17.28
N SER A 9 -38.11 -16.51 18.56
CA SER A 9 -37.10 -16.20 19.57
C SER A 9 -36.21 -17.40 19.88
N SER A 10 -34.95 -17.16 20.31
CA SER A 10 -34.16 -17.95 21.31
C SER A 10 -32.74 -17.35 21.41
N LEU A 11 -32.39 -16.67 22.50
CA LEU A 11 -31.73 -17.17 23.74
C LEU A 11 -30.18 -17.18 23.67
N LEU A 12 -29.57 -16.22 24.37
CA LEU A 12 -28.14 -16.16 24.76
C LEU A 12 -27.74 -17.34 25.66
N PRO A 13 -26.44 -17.68 25.68
CA PRO A 13 -25.74 -17.66 26.95
C PRO A 13 -24.37 -16.95 26.91
N LEU A 14 -24.06 -16.27 28.03
CA LEU A 14 -22.73 -15.78 28.40
C LEU A 14 -21.81 -16.97 28.76
N LEU A 15 -20.54 -16.91 28.35
CA LEU A 15 -19.44 -17.56 29.07
C LEU A 15 -18.34 -16.53 29.33
N ALA A 16 -18.12 -16.22 30.61
CA ALA A 16 -16.95 -15.54 31.12
C ALA A 16 -15.99 -16.59 31.68
N VAL A 17 -14.70 -16.50 31.34
CA VAL A 17 -13.63 -17.24 32.03
C VAL A 17 -12.60 -16.23 32.52
N ALA A 18 -12.48 -16.17 33.85
CA ALA A 18 -11.46 -15.44 34.58
C ALA A 18 -10.21 -16.32 34.72
N GLY A 19 -9.04 -15.70 34.57
CA GLY A 19 -7.73 -16.29 34.89
C GLY A 19 -6.88 -15.28 35.65
N CYS A 20 -6.91 -15.35 36.98
CA CYS A 20 -6.00 -14.66 37.90
C CYS A 20 -4.81 -15.57 38.22
N GLY A 21 -3.62 -14.98 38.29
CA GLY A 21 -2.44 -15.60 38.90
C GLY A 21 -1.47 -14.53 39.39
N SER A 22 -1.45 -14.29 40.70
CA SER A 22 -0.62 -13.30 41.42
C SER A 22 0.45 -13.99 42.27
N ALA A 23 1.64 -13.41 42.37
CA ALA A 23 2.56 -13.43 43.53
C ALA A 23 3.76 -12.50 43.20
N ALA A 24 3.95 -11.34 43.84
CA ALA A 24 4.59 -11.11 45.16
C ALA A 24 6.10 -11.50 45.14
N GLU A 25 7.09 -10.77 45.62
CA GLU A 25 7.21 -9.64 46.56
C GLU A 25 8.67 -9.12 46.47
N ASN A 26 8.90 -7.82 46.67
CA ASN A 26 10.22 -7.21 46.89
C ASN A 26 10.48 -7.09 48.40
N PRO A 27 11.73 -7.19 48.92
CA PRO A 27 12.30 -6.01 49.60
C PRO A 27 13.85 -5.89 49.53
N ALA A 28 14.41 -4.71 49.21
CA ALA A 28 14.95 -3.67 50.13
C ALA A 28 16.52 -3.69 50.25
N PRO A 29 17.20 -2.78 50.99
CA PRO A 29 17.88 -1.61 50.40
C PRO A 29 19.38 -1.38 50.82
N VAL A 30 20.10 -0.51 50.04
CA VAL A 30 21.26 0.40 50.33
C VAL A 30 22.53 -0.11 51.08
N PRO A 31 23.77 0.32 50.72
CA PRO A 31 24.27 1.69 51.02
C PRO A 31 25.14 2.36 49.94
N ALA A 32 25.24 3.69 50.08
CA ALA A 32 26.08 4.61 49.33
C ALA A 32 27.58 4.44 49.64
N ALA A 33 28.42 4.64 48.62
CA ALA A 33 29.82 4.98 48.78
C ALA A 33 30.26 5.95 47.68
N SER A 34 30.64 7.15 48.09
CA SER A 34 31.30 8.17 47.28
C SER A 34 32.72 7.74 46.93
N ALA A 35 33.12 7.89 45.66
CA ALA A 35 34.52 8.12 45.29
C ALA A 35 34.60 8.90 43.97
N SER A 36 35.39 9.97 44.03
CA SER A 36 35.69 10.99 43.05
C SER A 36 36.17 10.49 41.68
N GLY A 37 35.73 11.21 40.64
CA GLY A 37 36.63 11.81 39.66
C GLY A 37 36.96 10.99 38.41
N GLN A 38 36.25 11.25 37.31
CA GLN A 38 36.86 11.32 35.98
C GLN A 38 35.91 12.03 35.01
N SER A 39 36.37 13.12 34.40
CA SER A 39 35.70 13.75 33.26
C SER A 39 35.60 12.76 32.10
N PRO A 40 34.41 12.53 31.51
CA PRO A 40 34.34 12.11 30.13
C PRO A 40 34.44 13.37 29.27
N ALA A 41 35.51 13.45 28.47
CA ALA A 41 35.46 14.23 27.25
C ALA A 41 34.18 13.83 26.51
N GLY A 42 33.36 14.82 26.16
CA GLY A 42 32.11 14.60 25.45
C GLY A 42 32.40 13.94 24.11
N ASP A 43 32.24 12.63 24.08
CA ASP A 43 32.06 11.86 22.87
C ASP A 43 30.68 12.26 22.33
N ALA A 44 30.66 13.25 21.46
CA ALA A 44 29.47 13.56 20.68
C ALA A 44 29.18 12.30 19.84
N PRO A 45 27.97 11.71 19.91
CA PRO A 45 27.62 10.59 19.04
C PRO A 45 27.83 11.04 17.60
N SER A 46 28.82 10.44 16.93
CA SER A 46 28.94 10.54 15.49
C SER A 46 27.75 9.81 14.91
N GLU A 47 26.71 10.57 14.55
CA GLU A 47 25.51 10.07 13.90
C GLU A 47 25.95 9.38 12.60
N ALA A 48 25.95 8.04 12.60
CA ALA A 48 26.25 7.26 11.43
C ALA A 48 25.22 7.62 10.34
N PRO A 49 25.62 7.74 9.06
CA PRO A 49 24.67 8.06 7.99
C PRO A 49 23.53 7.05 8.00
N THR A 50 22.32 7.53 8.27
CA THR A 50 21.11 6.72 8.14
C THR A 50 20.98 6.38 6.66
N ALA A 51 20.88 5.09 6.32
CA ALA A 51 20.66 4.68 4.94
C ALA A 51 19.39 5.37 4.42
N PRO A 52 19.37 5.84 3.17
CA PRO A 52 18.16 6.45 2.59
C PRO A 52 17.02 5.44 2.65
N THR A 53 15.90 5.84 3.22
CA THR A 53 14.67 5.04 3.29
C THR A 53 13.94 5.14 1.96
N HIS A 54 13.60 3.99 1.37
CA HIS A 54 12.80 3.93 0.14
C HIS A 54 11.42 4.55 0.33
N ASP A 55 10.91 5.18 -0.73
CA ASP A 55 9.57 5.78 -0.80
C ASP A 55 9.26 6.68 0.39
N SER A 56 10.25 7.46 0.86
CA SER A 56 10.11 8.34 2.03
C SER A 56 9.60 7.65 3.33
N GLY A 57 9.75 6.33 3.44
CA GLY A 57 9.23 5.56 4.57
C GLY A 57 7.70 5.46 4.61
N LEU A 58 7.03 5.55 3.47
CA LEU A 58 5.57 5.46 3.37
C LEU A 58 5.03 4.09 3.84
N PRO A 59 3.88 4.05 4.54
CA PRO A 59 3.27 2.80 4.98
C PRO A 59 2.82 1.93 3.79
N VAL A 60 2.51 0.66 4.05
CA VAL A 60 2.14 -0.32 3.01
C VAL A 60 0.87 0.07 2.23
N ASP A 61 -0.05 0.78 2.88
CA ASP A 61 -1.35 1.24 2.36
C ASP A 61 -1.32 2.68 1.82
N ALA A 62 -0.13 3.26 1.64
CA ALA A 62 0.01 4.63 1.17
C ALA A 62 -0.59 4.81 -0.23
N MET A 63 -1.59 5.68 -0.33
CA MET A 63 -2.12 6.16 -1.60
C MET A 63 -1.43 7.44 -2.07
N PRO A 64 -1.33 7.67 -3.40
CA PRO A 64 -0.77 8.90 -3.95
C PRO A 64 -1.57 10.14 -3.51
N VAL A 65 -0.85 11.20 -3.16
CA VAL A 65 -1.40 12.52 -2.83
C VAL A 65 -0.84 13.50 -3.84
N ILE A 66 -1.67 13.91 -4.80
CA ILE A 66 -1.25 14.78 -5.89
C ILE A 66 -1.38 16.25 -5.47
N PRO A 67 -0.28 17.02 -5.44
CA PRO A 67 -0.34 18.47 -5.24
C PRO A 67 -1.23 19.12 -6.32
N GLY A 68 -2.25 19.89 -5.91
CA GLY A 68 -3.21 20.49 -6.84
C GLY A 68 -4.29 19.53 -7.37
N GLY A 69 -4.27 18.26 -6.97
CA GLY A 69 -5.28 17.25 -7.33
C GLY A 69 -5.46 17.12 -8.86
N ARG A 70 -6.72 16.96 -9.30
CA ARG A 70 -7.07 16.83 -10.73
C ARG A 70 -6.71 18.02 -11.61
N GLU A 71 -6.45 19.19 -11.02
CA GLU A 71 -6.03 20.38 -11.77
C GLU A 71 -4.52 20.41 -12.04
N SER A 72 -3.77 19.45 -11.47
CA SER A 72 -2.39 19.18 -11.84
C SER A 72 -2.27 18.95 -13.36
N ARG A 73 -1.10 19.33 -13.89
CA ARG A 73 -0.70 19.15 -15.28
C ARG A 73 0.69 18.52 -15.39
N THR A 74 1.17 17.91 -14.31
CA THR A 74 2.45 17.21 -14.31
C THR A 74 2.26 15.83 -14.90
N ASP A 75 2.86 15.61 -16.07
CA ASP A 75 2.77 14.35 -16.80
C ASP A 75 3.52 13.23 -16.07
N CYS A 76 3.04 12.00 -16.26
CA CYS A 76 3.70 10.82 -15.72
C CYS A 76 4.99 10.52 -16.49
N PRO A 77 6.14 10.33 -15.81
CA PRO A 77 7.43 10.22 -16.49
C PRO A 77 7.63 8.93 -17.31
N TYR A 78 6.79 7.92 -17.09
CA TYR A 78 6.94 6.59 -17.71
C TYR A 78 5.67 6.09 -18.42
N LEU A 79 4.63 6.92 -18.53
CA LEU A 79 3.36 6.49 -19.11
C LEU A 79 2.68 7.62 -19.88
N ASP A 80 2.46 7.38 -21.17
CA ASP A 80 1.86 8.37 -22.06
C ASP A 80 0.36 8.56 -21.77
N THR A 81 -0.07 9.82 -21.70
CA THR A 81 -1.45 10.17 -21.36
C THR A 81 -2.47 9.71 -22.39
N GLN A 82 -2.15 9.75 -23.69
CA GLN A 82 -3.09 9.29 -24.73
C GLN A 82 -3.22 7.76 -24.68
N TRP A 83 -2.12 7.05 -24.51
CA TRP A 83 -2.12 5.60 -24.35
C TRP A 83 -2.94 5.16 -23.13
N VAL A 84 -2.86 5.89 -22.01
CA VAL A 84 -3.72 5.66 -20.83
C VAL A 84 -5.19 5.86 -21.18
N ALA A 85 -5.52 6.96 -21.88
CA ALA A 85 -6.89 7.24 -22.28
C ALA A 85 -7.47 6.12 -23.15
N ASP A 86 -6.68 5.63 -24.10
CA ASP A 86 -7.07 4.55 -25.01
C ASP A 86 -7.20 3.21 -24.29
N THR A 87 -6.24 2.87 -23.43
CA THR A 87 -6.18 1.58 -22.72
C THR A 87 -7.26 1.48 -21.64
N ASN A 88 -7.43 2.54 -20.84
CA ASN A 88 -8.46 2.57 -19.80
C ASN A 88 -9.86 2.84 -20.40
N GLY A 89 -9.93 3.51 -21.56
CA GLY A 89 -11.15 3.74 -22.32
C GLY A 89 -11.91 5.00 -21.91
N GLN A 90 -11.23 5.97 -21.31
CA GLN A 90 -11.80 7.27 -20.91
C GLN A 90 -10.85 8.41 -21.27
N ARG A 91 -11.41 9.53 -21.74
CA ARG A 91 -10.62 10.75 -21.98
C ARG A 91 -9.92 11.18 -20.69
N VAL A 92 -8.62 11.47 -20.77
CA VAL A 92 -7.90 12.08 -19.66
C VAL A 92 -8.16 13.58 -19.63
N THR A 93 -8.62 14.08 -18.49
CA THR A 93 -8.90 15.51 -18.24
C THR A 93 -7.85 16.16 -17.35
N GLY A 94 -7.11 15.35 -16.58
CA GLY A 94 -6.07 15.78 -15.66
C GLY A 94 -5.10 14.63 -15.34
N VAL A 95 -3.87 14.99 -14.98
CA VAL A 95 -2.80 14.06 -14.62
C VAL A 95 -1.92 14.70 -13.54
N GLY A 96 -1.41 13.88 -12.63
CA GLY A 96 -0.46 14.35 -11.65
C GLY A 96 0.36 13.23 -11.05
N VAL A 97 1.44 13.63 -10.38
CA VAL A 97 2.45 12.73 -9.82
C VAL A 97 2.67 13.00 -8.34
N ASP A 98 2.99 11.96 -7.59
CA ASP A 98 3.41 12.02 -6.20
C ASP A 98 4.87 11.58 -6.09
N GLU A 99 5.75 12.53 -5.81
CA GLU A 99 7.21 12.32 -5.72
C GLU A 99 7.67 11.81 -4.35
N ARG A 100 6.75 11.49 -3.43
CA ARG A 100 7.11 10.81 -2.17
C ARG A 100 7.58 9.37 -2.40
N PHE A 101 7.15 8.76 -3.50
CA PHE A 101 7.61 7.46 -3.98
C PHE A 101 8.89 7.64 -4.81
N ASP A 102 9.87 6.74 -4.66
CA ASP A 102 11.16 6.85 -5.38
C ASP A 102 10.93 6.82 -6.91
N THR A 103 9.97 6.00 -7.35
CA THR A 103 9.35 6.10 -8.67
C THR A 103 8.04 6.89 -8.51
N PRO A 104 7.89 8.10 -9.09
CA PRO A 104 6.73 8.93 -8.85
C PRO A 104 5.42 8.22 -9.19
N ALA A 105 4.51 8.10 -8.22
CA ALA A 105 3.21 7.48 -8.46
C ALA A 105 2.36 8.40 -9.34
N CYS A 106 1.61 7.84 -10.30
CA CYS A 106 0.86 8.61 -11.29
C CYS A 106 -0.65 8.42 -11.12
N VAL A 107 -1.40 9.51 -11.14
CA VAL A 107 -2.87 9.51 -11.05
C VAL A 107 -3.45 10.23 -12.26
N TYR A 108 -4.47 9.63 -12.86
CA TYR A 108 -5.15 10.13 -14.04
C TYR A 108 -6.63 10.32 -13.75
N TRP A 109 -7.18 11.45 -14.19
CA TRP A 109 -8.59 11.77 -14.05
C TRP A 109 -9.31 11.77 -15.38
N SER A 110 -10.61 11.51 -15.31
CA SER A 110 -11.56 11.73 -16.39
C SER A 110 -12.56 12.78 -15.89
N TYR A 111 -13.79 12.76 -16.39
CA TYR A 111 -14.84 13.67 -15.93
C TYR A 111 -15.32 13.44 -14.48
N PRO A 112 -15.33 12.21 -13.92
CA PRO A 112 -15.64 11.99 -12.50
C PRO A 112 -14.62 12.66 -11.56
N GLU A 113 -15.00 12.85 -10.29
CA GLU A 113 -14.08 13.39 -9.28
C GLU A 113 -13.01 12.37 -8.90
N GLU A 114 -13.38 11.09 -8.84
CA GLU A 114 -12.47 9.99 -8.61
C GLU A 114 -11.53 9.76 -9.81
N PRO A 115 -10.26 9.38 -9.56
CA PRO A 115 -9.34 9.00 -10.62
C PRO A 115 -9.91 7.90 -11.51
N GLN A 116 -9.63 7.99 -12.81
CA GLN A 116 -9.91 6.89 -13.73
C GLN A 116 -8.88 5.76 -13.62
N LEU A 117 -7.64 6.12 -13.24
CA LEU A 117 -6.51 5.21 -13.15
C LEU A 117 -5.51 5.75 -12.12
N THR A 118 -5.00 4.88 -11.25
CA THR A 118 -3.93 5.17 -10.30
C THR A 118 -2.84 4.12 -10.46
N VAL A 119 -1.58 4.55 -10.58
CA VAL A 119 -0.41 3.70 -10.72
C VAL A 119 0.55 3.98 -9.56
N ILE A 120 0.92 2.94 -8.84
CA ILE A 120 1.85 3.01 -7.71
C ILE A 120 2.98 2.01 -7.98
N VAL A 121 4.22 2.48 -7.92
CA VAL A 121 5.41 1.63 -7.90
C VAL A 121 6.03 1.79 -6.52
N ARG A 122 6.19 0.68 -5.81
CA ARG A 122 6.75 0.65 -4.45
C ARG A 122 8.11 0.01 -4.47
N HIS A 123 9.08 0.68 -3.84
CA HIS A 123 10.33 0.09 -3.44
C HIS A 123 10.34 -0.10 -1.92
N THR A 124 10.70 -1.29 -1.47
CA THR A 124 10.61 -1.65 -0.06
C THR A 124 11.93 -2.24 0.43
N ASP A 125 12.09 -2.31 1.76
CA ASP A 125 13.33 -2.83 2.35
C ASP A 125 13.42 -4.37 2.27
N SER A 126 12.31 -5.08 2.08
CA SER A 126 12.24 -6.54 2.05
C SER A 126 11.14 -7.10 1.14
N VAL A 127 11.28 -8.38 0.74
CA VAL A 127 10.28 -9.09 -0.07
C VAL A 127 8.93 -9.20 0.66
N ASP A 128 8.96 -9.41 1.97
CA ASP A 128 7.74 -9.47 2.80
C ASP A 128 6.99 -8.13 2.79
N ALA A 129 7.70 -7.00 2.79
CA ALA A 129 7.09 -5.69 2.71
C ALA A 129 6.45 -5.43 1.33
N ALA A 130 7.10 -5.85 0.24
CA ALA A 130 6.50 -5.79 -1.10
C ALA A 130 5.27 -6.70 -1.22
N THR A 131 5.33 -7.90 -0.65
CA THR A 131 4.17 -8.82 -0.56
C THR A 131 3.03 -8.18 0.23
N ALA A 132 3.32 -7.51 1.35
CA ALA A 132 2.30 -6.84 2.15
C ALA A 132 1.61 -5.69 1.41
N VAL A 133 2.31 -4.96 0.53
CA VAL A 133 1.70 -3.98 -0.37
C VAL A 133 0.72 -4.66 -1.33
N VAL A 134 1.14 -5.77 -1.95
CA VAL A 134 0.29 -6.53 -2.88
C VAL A 134 -0.95 -7.08 -2.17
N ASP A 135 -0.79 -7.72 -1.01
CA ASP A 135 -1.91 -8.32 -0.26
C ASP A 135 -2.88 -7.27 0.27
N TRP A 136 -2.41 -6.06 0.59
CA TRP A 136 -3.28 -4.95 0.93
C TRP A 136 -4.12 -4.50 -0.28
N ALA A 137 -3.50 -4.36 -1.45
CA ALA A 137 -4.18 -3.90 -2.66
C ALA A 137 -5.09 -4.99 -3.26
N ALA A 138 -4.65 -6.25 -3.22
CA ALA A 138 -5.29 -7.42 -3.80
C ALA A 138 -5.38 -8.54 -2.76
N PRO A 139 -6.33 -8.46 -1.80
CA PRO A 139 -6.43 -9.47 -0.75
C PRO A 139 -6.76 -10.84 -1.32
N ILE A 140 -5.97 -11.85 -0.90
CA ILE A 140 -6.02 -13.25 -1.38
C ILE A 140 -7.45 -13.82 -1.40
N ALA A 141 -8.28 -13.48 -0.40
CA ALA A 141 -9.64 -14.01 -0.28
C ALA A 141 -10.63 -13.45 -1.32
N SER A 142 -10.27 -12.40 -2.05
CA SER A 142 -11.16 -11.62 -2.91
C SER A 142 -10.63 -11.34 -4.32
N THR A 143 -9.43 -11.84 -4.65
CA THR A 143 -8.79 -11.61 -5.94
C THR A 143 -8.34 -12.91 -6.59
N ASP A 144 -8.31 -12.94 -7.92
CA ASP A 144 -7.71 -14.04 -8.67
C ASP A 144 -6.19 -13.86 -8.76
N PRO A 145 -5.41 -14.94 -8.92
CA PRO A 145 -3.96 -14.82 -9.12
C PRO A 145 -3.56 -13.99 -10.36
N ALA A 146 -2.42 -13.32 -10.25
CA ALA A 146 -1.77 -12.56 -11.31
C ALA A 146 -0.28 -12.90 -11.35
N GLU A 147 0.17 -13.53 -12.44
CA GLU A 147 1.54 -14.09 -12.57
C GLU A 147 2.27 -13.55 -13.81
N GLU A 148 1.84 -12.39 -14.30
CA GLU A 148 2.42 -11.74 -15.48
C GLU A 148 2.99 -10.36 -15.10
N PRO A 149 4.09 -9.91 -15.73
CA PRO A 149 4.99 -10.68 -16.60
C PRO A 149 5.77 -11.75 -15.83
N GLU A 150 6.56 -12.57 -16.53
CA GLU A 150 7.35 -13.65 -15.90
C GLU A 150 8.18 -13.15 -14.71
N GLY A 151 8.13 -13.89 -13.60
CA GLY A 151 8.83 -13.56 -12.35
C GLY A 151 8.06 -12.63 -11.41
N TRP A 152 6.90 -12.12 -11.81
CA TRP A 152 5.99 -11.33 -10.97
C TRP A 152 4.85 -12.20 -10.44
N SER A 153 4.37 -11.88 -9.23
CA SER A 153 3.27 -12.61 -8.60
C SER A 153 2.39 -11.68 -7.75
N GLY A 154 1.09 -11.96 -7.68
CA GLY A 154 0.14 -11.19 -6.90
C GLY A 154 -1.32 -11.50 -7.24
N GLY A 155 -2.14 -10.45 -7.30
CA GLY A 155 -3.59 -10.58 -7.47
C GLY A 155 -4.20 -9.56 -8.41
N ARG A 156 -5.34 -9.94 -8.99
CA ARG A 156 -6.17 -9.08 -9.83
C ARG A 156 -7.64 -9.26 -9.50
N PHE A 157 -8.40 -8.19 -9.68
CA PHE A 157 -9.84 -8.20 -9.53
C PHE A 157 -10.49 -7.29 -10.56
N GLY A 158 -11.69 -7.65 -10.99
CA GLY A 158 -12.51 -6.83 -11.86
C GLY A 158 -14.00 -7.09 -11.61
N GLY A 159 -14.77 -6.03 -11.40
CA GLY A 159 -16.20 -6.09 -11.13
C GLY A 159 -16.66 -4.96 -10.20
N ASN A 160 -17.97 -4.85 -9.95
CA ASN A 160 -18.53 -3.84 -9.04
C ASN A 160 -18.03 -2.40 -9.35
N GLY A 161 -17.97 -2.03 -10.62
CA GLY A 161 -17.53 -0.70 -11.07
C GLY A 161 -16.04 -0.40 -10.97
N HIS A 162 -15.16 -1.36 -10.65
CA HIS A 162 -13.72 -1.12 -10.56
C HIS A 162 -12.89 -2.37 -10.89
N ALA A 163 -11.58 -2.16 -11.04
CA ALA A 163 -10.62 -3.23 -11.22
C ALA A 163 -9.28 -2.84 -10.62
N LEU A 164 -8.47 -3.85 -10.33
CA LEU A 164 -7.11 -3.69 -9.86
C LEU A 164 -6.21 -4.80 -10.41
N TYR A 165 -4.93 -4.49 -10.47
CA TYR A 165 -3.85 -5.42 -10.73
C TYR A 165 -2.68 -5.06 -9.81
N ALA A 166 -2.25 -5.98 -8.97
CA ALA A 166 -1.15 -5.77 -8.04
C ALA A 166 -0.21 -6.98 -8.10
N VAL A 167 1.06 -6.71 -8.37
CA VAL A 167 2.09 -7.75 -8.45
C VAL A 167 3.38 -7.27 -7.80
N GLN A 168 4.18 -8.19 -7.31
CA GLN A 168 5.54 -7.91 -6.84
C GLN A 168 6.56 -8.85 -7.47
N LYS A 169 7.80 -8.37 -7.52
CA LYS A 169 9.01 -9.15 -7.74
C LYS A 169 10.11 -8.62 -6.84
N ASP A 170 10.77 -9.52 -6.11
CA ASP A 170 11.78 -9.19 -5.12
C ASP A 170 11.27 -8.15 -4.11
N ARG A 171 11.85 -6.95 -4.09
CA ARG A 171 11.49 -5.86 -3.17
C ARG A 171 10.66 -4.75 -3.82
N THR A 172 10.14 -5.00 -5.02
CA THR A 172 9.39 -4.03 -5.81
C THR A 172 7.96 -4.51 -6.01
N ALA A 173 6.97 -3.66 -5.74
CA ALA A 173 5.57 -3.93 -6.04
C ALA A 173 5.03 -2.89 -7.03
N VAL A 174 4.16 -3.32 -7.94
CA VAL A 174 3.44 -2.46 -8.88
C VAL A 174 1.95 -2.69 -8.66
N VAL A 175 1.24 -1.61 -8.34
CA VAL A 175 -0.21 -1.62 -8.09
C VAL A 175 -0.88 -0.65 -9.05
N VAL A 176 -1.90 -1.13 -9.75
CA VAL A 176 -2.72 -0.32 -10.65
C VAL A 176 -4.18 -0.48 -10.29
N PHE A 177 -4.85 0.63 -9.99
CA PHE A 177 -6.30 0.70 -9.82
C PHE A 177 -6.95 1.35 -11.04
N SER A 178 -8.13 0.88 -11.41
CA SER A 178 -8.93 1.43 -12.51
C SER A 178 -10.40 1.55 -12.09
N ASN A 179 -11.07 2.60 -12.55
CA ASN A 179 -12.53 2.76 -12.42
C ASN A 179 -13.33 1.95 -13.46
N GLN A 180 -12.67 1.03 -14.16
CA GLN A 180 -13.26 0.12 -15.13
C GLN A 180 -13.38 -1.27 -14.52
N GLU A 181 -14.39 -2.04 -14.92
CA GLU A 181 -14.59 -3.39 -14.37
C GLU A 181 -13.66 -4.46 -14.93
N GLN A 182 -12.89 -4.16 -15.98
CA GLN A 182 -12.09 -5.15 -16.69
C GLN A 182 -10.66 -5.16 -16.13
N SER A 183 -10.29 -6.20 -15.39
CA SER A 183 -8.94 -6.38 -14.81
C SER A 183 -7.81 -6.44 -15.84
N ILE A 184 -8.12 -6.75 -17.10
CA ILE A 184 -7.13 -6.67 -18.19
C ILE A 184 -6.60 -5.24 -18.41
N LYS A 185 -7.39 -4.21 -18.10
CA LYS A 185 -6.96 -2.80 -18.27
C LYS A 185 -5.84 -2.43 -17.29
N PRO A 186 -6.00 -2.56 -15.96
CA PRO A 186 -4.90 -2.32 -15.04
C PRO A 186 -3.73 -3.30 -15.23
N GLN A 187 -3.99 -4.53 -15.69
CA GLN A 187 -2.93 -5.47 -16.08
C GLN A 187 -2.04 -4.91 -17.20
N LEU A 188 -2.63 -4.50 -18.33
CA LEU A 188 -1.87 -3.94 -19.47
C LEU A 188 -1.07 -2.69 -19.06
N VAL A 189 -1.61 -1.87 -18.16
CA VAL A 189 -0.90 -0.74 -17.57
C VAL A 189 0.28 -1.21 -16.73
N ALA A 190 0.09 -2.17 -15.82
CA ALA A 190 1.17 -2.68 -14.97
C ALA A 190 2.32 -3.27 -15.80
N GLU A 191 2.02 -4.11 -16.79
CA GLU A 191 3.01 -4.67 -17.71
C GLU A 191 3.76 -3.57 -18.49
N ARG A 192 3.04 -2.55 -18.95
CA ARG A 192 3.64 -1.39 -19.63
C ARG A 192 4.61 -0.65 -18.70
N VAL A 193 4.22 -0.42 -17.44
CA VAL A 193 5.04 0.25 -16.43
C VAL A 193 6.30 -0.55 -16.13
N ILE A 194 6.15 -1.85 -15.86
CA ILE A 194 7.27 -2.78 -15.61
C ILE A 194 8.26 -2.75 -16.78
N GLY A 195 7.75 -2.79 -18.02
CA GLY A 195 8.57 -2.73 -19.23
C GLY A 195 9.27 -1.37 -19.44
N GLN A 196 8.58 -0.25 -19.22
CA GLN A 196 9.15 1.10 -19.39
C GLN A 196 10.22 1.43 -18.35
N LEU A 197 10.05 0.96 -17.12
CA LEU A 197 10.97 1.21 -16.03
C LEU A 197 12.12 0.18 -15.94
N GLY A 198 12.12 -0.84 -16.80
CA GLY A 198 13.17 -1.87 -16.78
C GLY A 198 13.15 -2.71 -15.51
N LEU A 199 11.96 -2.96 -14.95
CA LEU A 199 11.76 -3.79 -13.75
C LEU A 199 11.63 -5.29 -14.09
N GLY A 200 11.89 -5.66 -15.35
CA GLY A 200 11.85 -7.02 -15.91
C GLY A 200 12.85 -7.97 -15.28
#